data_AF-A0A087TFL7-F1
#
_entry.id   AF-A0A087TFL7-F1
#
_cell.length_a   1.000
_cell.length_b   1.000
_cell.length_c   1.000
_cell.angle_alpha   90.00
_cell.angle_beta   90.00
_cell.angle_gamma   90.00
#
_symmetry.space_group_name_H-M   'P 1'
#
loop_
_entity.id
_entity.type
_entity.pdbx_description
1 polymer ?
#
loop_
_entity_poly.entity_id
_entity_poly.type
_entity_poly.pdbx_seq_one_letter_code
_entity_poly.pdbx_strand_id
1 'polypeptide(L)' 'MVTTKEDNLVLWDVNHGEALRMIMVGSGDHSIHIRLLKLSGQSVVCDYGPQIFIINFPA' A
#
# COMPACT_ATOMS: atom_id res chain seq x y z
N MET A 1 -0.10 10.10 3.65
CA MET A 1 -0.44 9.67 2.27
C MET A 1 0.05 8.24 2.05
N VAL A 2 -0.58 7.45 1.17
CA VAL A 2 -0.12 6.10 0.83
C VAL A 2 0.19 6.02 -0.66
N THR A 3 1.36 5.48 -1.00
CA THR A 3 1.76 5.20 -2.39
C THR A 3 2.26 3.77 -2.54
N THR A 4 2.51 3.36 -3.78
CA THR A 4 3.10 2.06 -4.12
C THR A 4 4.55 2.23 -4.55
N LYS A 5 5.42 1.29 -4.18
CA LYS A 5 6.77 1.12 -4.73
C LYS A 5 7.00 -0.37 -4.93
N GLU A 6 6.98 -0.82 -6.18
CA GLU A 6 7.05 -2.25 -6.53
C GLU A 6 5.94 -3.02 -5.78
N ASP A 7 6.32 -3.99 -4.95
CA ASP A 7 5.41 -4.85 -4.18
C ASP A 7 5.18 -4.32 -2.77
N ASN A 8 5.52 -3.05 -2.54
CA ASN A 8 5.42 -2.40 -1.24
C ASN A 8 4.44 -1.24 -1.29
N LEU A 9 3.74 -1.07 -0.17
CA LEU A 9 3.03 0.14 0.16
C LEU A 9 3.90 1.01 1.04
N VAL A 10 3.96 2.30 0.70
CA VAL A 10 4.72 3.29 1.46
C VAL A 10 3.75 4.26 2.09
N LEU A 11 3.79 4.33 3.41
CA LEU A 11 3.10 5.35 4.20
C LEU A 11 4.01 6.56 4.36
N TRP A 12 3.51 7.73 4.01
CA TRP A 12 4.25 8.99 4.03
C TRP A 12 3.68 9.96 5.05
N ASP A 13 4.57 10.62 5.78
CA ASP A 13 4.30 11.92 6.38
C ASP A 13 4.46 12.98 5.29
N VAL A 14 3.34 13.58 4.92
CA VAL A 14 3.29 14.57 3.83
C VAL A 14 3.84 15.92 4.28
N ASN A 15 3.84 16.21 5.59
CA ASN A 15 4.29 17.49 6.12
C ASN A 15 5.82 17.59 6.06
N HIS A 16 6.51 16.46 6.31
CA HIS A 16 7.97 16.39 6.34
C HIS A 16 8.55 15.74 5.07
N GLY A 17 7.72 15.12 4.22
CA GLY A 17 8.16 14.42 3.02
C GLY A 17 8.88 13.10 3.30
N GLU A 18 8.67 12.52 4.48
CA GLU A 18 9.38 11.33 4.95
C GLU A 18 8.52 10.06 4.84
N ALA A 19 9.18 8.95 4.51
CA ALA A 19 8.54 7.64 4.54
C ALA A 19 8.46 7.15 6.00
N LEU A 20 7.24 7.07 6.53
CA LEU A 20 6.98 6.58 7.89
C LEU A 20 7.08 5.06 7.98
N ARG A 21 6.62 4.36 6.94
CA ARG A 21 6.59 2.88 6.92
C ARG A 21 6.57 2.33 5.51
N MET A 22 7.28 1.22 5.32
CA MET A 22 7.16 0.35 4.15
C MET A 22 6.47 -0.94 4.58
N ILE A 23 5.43 -1.34 3.84
CA ILE A 23 4.61 -2.52 4.11
C ILE A 23 4.69 -3.39 2.87
N MET A 24 5.33 -4.55 2.98
CA MET A 24 5.34 -5.54 1.92
C MET A 24 3.96 -6.18 1.82
N VAL A 25 3.39 -6.23 0.62
CA VAL A 25 2.14 -6.92 0.32
C VAL A 25 2.44 -8.16 -0.53
N GLY A 26 1.77 -9.28 -0.22
CA GLY A 26 1.97 -10.55 -0.91
C GLY A 26 3.15 -11.37 -0.38
N SER A 27 3.59 -12.33 -1.19
CA SER A 27 4.62 -13.32 -0.84
C SER A 27 6.06 -12.90 -1.19
N GLY A 28 6.26 -11.70 -1.76
CA GLY A 28 7.55 -11.28 -2.31
C GLY A 28 7.89 -11.90 -3.67
N ASP A 29 6.89 -12.40 -4.40
CA ASP A 29 7.06 -12.79 -5.81
C ASP A 29 7.05 -11.53 -6.67
N HIS A 30 8.24 -11.09 -7.08
CA HIS A 30 8.43 -9.86 -7.85
C HIS A 30 7.86 -9.92 -9.29
N SER A 31 7.21 -11.01 -9.70
CA SER A 31 6.48 -11.08 -10.98
C SER A 31 5.07 -10.50 -10.90
N ILE A 32 4.56 -10.26 -9.68
CA ILE A 32 3.24 -9.70 -9.43
C ILE A 32 3.43 -8.32 -8.82
N HIS A 33 2.70 -7.33 -9.33
CA HIS A 33 2.79 -5.95 -8.86
C HIS A 33 1.44 -5.41 -8.44
N ILE A 34 1.45 -4.37 -7.61
CA ILE A 34 0.23 -3.65 -7.24
C ILE A 34 -0.35 -2.98 -8.48
N ARG A 35 -1.59 -3.36 -8.83
CA ARG A 35 -2.31 -2.90 -10.02
C ARG A 35 -3.17 -1.69 -9.74
N LEU A 36 -3.73 -1.61 -8.53
CA LEU A 36 -4.60 -0.52 -8.13
C LEU A 36 -4.43 -0.24 -6.63
N LEU A 37 -4.37 1.06 -6.32
CA LEU A 37 -4.51 1.56 -4.97
C LEU A 37 -5.73 2.46 -4.89
N LYS A 38 -6.68 2.16 -4.00
CA LYS A 38 -7.88 2.97 -3.81
C LYS A 38 -8.15 3.26 -2.35
N LEU A 39 -8.38 4.53 -2.03
CA LEU A 39 -8.85 4.93 -0.72
C LEU A 39 -10.36 4.64 -0.60
N SER A 40 -10.76 4.05 0.52
CA SER A 40 -12.15 3.77 0.87
C SER A 40 -12.35 4.06 2.36
N GLY A 41 -12.82 5.28 2.67
CA GLY A 41 -12.95 5.74 4.05
C GLY A 41 -11.58 5.81 4.74
N GLN A 42 -11.42 5.09 5.84
CA GLN A 42 -10.16 4.97 6.60
C GLN A 42 -9.29 3.79 6.14
N SER A 43 -9.68 3.13 5.06
CA SER A 43 -9.00 1.94 4.56
C SER A 43 -8.39 2.21 3.18
N VAL A 44 -7.29 1.53 2.91
CA VAL A 44 -6.71 1.44 1.57
C VAL A 44 -6.95 0.04 1.03
N VAL A 45 -7.57 -0.03 -0.14
CA VAL A 45 -7.73 -1.25 -0.91
C VAL A 45 -6.60 -1.32 -1.93
N CYS A 46 -5.88 -2.44 -1.90
CA CYS A 46 -4.74 -2.72 -2.76
C CYS A 46 -5.04 -3.99 -3.58
N ASP A 47 -5.13 -3.84 -4.89
CA ASP A 47 -5.23 -4.96 -5.84
C ASP A 47 -3.81 -5.42 -6.21
N TYR A 48 -3.45 -6.62 -5.75
CA TYR A 48 -2.18 -7.28 -6.03
C TYR A 48 -2.40 -8.51 -6.92
N GLY A 49 -3.29 -8.42 -7.92
CA GLY A 49 -3.53 -9.49 -8.89
C GLY A 49 -4.40 -10.63 -8.34
N PRO A 50 -3.84 -11.81 -7.99
CA PRO A 50 -4.62 -12.90 -7.40
C PRO A 50 -5.14 -12.60 -5.98
N GLN A 51 -4.66 -11.52 -5.34
CA GLN A 51 -5.00 -11.17 -3.97
C GLN A 51 -5.44 -9.71 -3.86
N ILE A 52 -6.38 -9.45 -2.95
CA ILE A 52 -6.81 -8.11 -2.57
C ILE A 52 -6.45 -7.91 -1.09
N PHE A 53 -5.74 -6.83 -0.80
CA PHE A 53 -5.41 -6.42 0.56
C PHE A 53 -6.25 -5.23 0.98
N ILE A 54 -6.79 -5.27 2.20
CA ILE A 54 -7.48 -4.14 2.83
C ILE A 54 -6.67 -3.75 4.05
N ILE A 55 -6.16 -2.52 4.05
CA ILE A 55 -5.33 -1.98 5.13
C ILE A 55 -6.13 -0.90 5.83
N ASN A 56 -6.45 -1.13 7.09
CA ASN A 56 -7.18 -0.18 7.92
C ASN A 56 -6.21 0.73 8.64
N PHE A 57 -6.38 2.04 8.50
CA PHE A 57 -5.66 3.02 9.31
C PHE A 57 -6.50 3.35 10.55
N PRO A 58 -5.86 3.44 11.73
CA PRO A 58 -6.55 3.87 12.94
C PRO A 58 -7.02 5.32 12.80
N ALA A 59 -8.07 5.65 13.56
CA ALA A 59 -8.63 7.00 13.68
C ALA A 59 -7.75 7.91 14.54
#